data_AF-A0A108U6B6-F1
#
_entry.id   AF-A0A108U6B6-F1
#
_cell.length_a   1.000
_cell.length_b   1.000
_cell.length_c   1.000
_cell.angle_alpha   90.00
_cell.angle_beta   90.00
_cell.angle_gamma   90.00
#
_symmetry.space_group_name_H-M   'P 1'
#
loop_
_entity.id
_entity.type
_entity.pdbx_description
1 polymer ?
#
loop_
_entity_poly.entity_id
_entity_poly.type
_entity_poly.pdbx_seq_one_letter_code
_entity_poly.pdbx_strand_id
1 'polypeptide(L)'
;MDTTTMTETTLDWTGPDLLDAAEVRREDGDLLVLDAAGGISCIDLESGAIALLGTVILREQTIEDDGRYGVASRWRLHASADGAFAAIVFDGGSDGFVVDLDDFRITLKLDGGDYYPDTVAFSLCFLSLRGAAVVVHRTAWNRLDASDPRTGALLTQRGPTTYVDGKAPPHYLDYFHGRLQPNPSGSRLFDDGWAWQPVGIPRVFDAAAWLSGNVWESEDGPSVRWLSYCDDWNFPACWIDDERVVLGHMSKWNDEEFASDPAPPGVRIIDLNQPGATPDRKLPMSAAPHALFSDGRSIFAAHGPDTSVWSVDSGDCTEVLHEFQATHHHRRRKELLDVQPRRIRRVSVA
;
A
#
# COMPACT_ATOMS: atom_id res chain seq x y z
N MET A 1 -24.38 20.86 -19.36
CA MET A 1 -23.36 20.06 -18.70
C MET A 1 -22.55 21.06 -17.91
N ASP A 2 -22.86 21.19 -16.62
CA ASP A 2 -22.02 22.01 -15.73
C ASP A 2 -20.69 21.28 -15.62
N THR A 3 -19.65 21.85 -16.23
CA THR A 3 -18.26 21.53 -15.86
C THR A 3 -18.08 22.03 -14.44
N THR A 4 -18.31 21.16 -13.47
CA THR A 4 -17.91 21.41 -12.09
C THR A 4 -16.41 21.59 -12.10
N THR A 5 -15.93 22.82 -12.03
CA THR A 5 -14.50 23.10 -11.95
C THR A 5 -14.00 22.49 -10.64
N MET A 6 -13.18 21.45 -10.74
CA MET A 6 -12.49 20.89 -9.57
C MET A 6 -11.72 22.01 -8.88
N THR A 7 -12.06 22.27 -7.61
CA THR A 7 -11.44 23.36 -6.85
C THR A 7 -10.18 22.84 -6.20
N GLU A 8 -9.04 23.30 -6.68
CA GLU A 8 -7.75 23.02 -6.04
C GLU A 8 -7.56 23.93 -4.82
N THR A 9 -7.11 23.35 -3.71
CA THR A 9 -6.69 24.08 -2.51
C THR A 9 -5.29 23.65 -2.10
N THR A 10 -4.54 24.55 -1.47
CA THR A 10 -3.16 24.29 -1.03
C THR A 10 -3.02 24.61 0.45
N LEU A 11 -2.32 23.74 1.16
CA LEU A 11 -1.82 23.97 2.51
C LEU A 11 -0.30 24.08 2.46
N ASP A 12 0.24 25.23 2.85
CA ASP A 12 1.68 25.42 2.94
C ASP A 12 2.23 24.80 4.23
N TRP A 13 3.34 24.07 4.11
CA TRP A 13 4.01 23.43 5.23
C TRP A 13 5.29 24.20 5.59
N THR A 14 5.40 24.61 6.85
CA THR A 14 6.54 25.42 7.32
C THR A 14 7.63 24.61 8.03
N GLY A 15 7.41 23.32 8.32
CA GLY A 15 8.35 22.44 9.06
C GLY A 15 9.56 21.96 8.25
N PRO A 16 10.18 20.83 8.59
CA PRO A 16 11.11 20.08 7.72
C PRO A 16 10.40 19.54 6.46
N ASP A 17 11.10 18.97 5.49
CA ASP A 17 10.44 18.44 4.29
C ASP A 17 9.49 17.28 4.63
N LEU A 18 8.27 17.31 4.10
CA LEU A 18 7.32 16.20 4.20
C LEU A 18 7.84 14.99 3.43
N LEU A 19 7.76 13.82 4.06
CA LEU A 19 8.20 12.54 3.49
C LEU A 19 7.02 11.67 3.03
N ASP A 20 5.97 11.56 3.85
CA ASP A 20 4.80 10.74 3.54
C ASP A 20 3.58 11.17 4.37
N ALA A 21 2.39 10.69 4.01
CA ALA A 21 1.16 10.99 4.73
C ALA A 21 0.24 9.75 4.87
N ALA A 22 -0.64 9.76 5.87
CA ALA A 22 -1.64 8.71 6.07
C ALA A 22 -2.97 9.30 6.54
N GLU A 23 -4.07 8.90 5.89
CA GLU A 23 -5.43 9.23 6.33
C GLU A 23 -5.73 8.61 7.70
N VAL A 24 -6.35 9.38 8.58
CA VAL A 24 -6.78 8.94 9.91
C VAL A 24 -8.14 9.51 10.30
N ARG A 25 -8.76 8.93 11.32
CA ARG A 25 -9.96 9.45 11.96
C ARG A 25 -9.67 9.80 13.42
N ARG A 26 -9.08 10.97 13.64
CA ARG A 26 -8.87 11.52 14.98
C ARG A 26 -9.82 12.69 15.25
N GLU A 27 -9.91 13.09 16.52
CA GLU A 27 -10.68 14.28 16.91
C GLU A 27 -9.94 15.57 16.56
N ASP A 28 -8.61 15.52 16.50
CA ASP A 28 -7.70 16.65 16.28
C ASP A 28 -7.24 16.81 14.82
N GLY A 29 -7.65 15.91 13.91
CA GLY A 29 -7.36 16.01 12.49
C GLY A 29 -7.64 14.72 11.70
N ASP A 30 -7.33 14.74 10.42
CA ASP A 30 -7.65 13.66 9.47
C ASP A 30 -6.51 13.22 8.55
N LEU A 31 -5.36 13.87 8.67
CA LEU A 31 -4.15 13.48 7.99
C LEU A 31 -2.97 13.45 8.97
N LEU A 32 -2.31 12.30 9.11
CA LEU A 32 -0.98 12.25 9.70
C LEU A 32 0.07 12.53 8.63
N VAL A 33 1.11 13.27 8.99
CA VAL A 33 2.26 13.53 8.11
C VAL A 33 3.56 13.19 8.84
N LEU A 34 4.50 12.62 8.10
CA LEU A 34 5.87 12.37 8.53
C LEU A 34 6.79 13.40 7.86
N ASP A 35 7.64 14.07 8.63
CA ASP A 35 8.65 14.99 8.10
C ASP A 35 10.09 14.44 8.19
N ALA A 36 11.01 15.10 7.52
CA ALA A 36 12.42 14.72 7.41
C ALA A 36 13.21 14.78 8.71
N ALA A 37 12.69 15.45 9.75
CA ALA A 37 13.26 15.40 11.10
C ALA A 37 12.66 14.26 11.94
N GLY A 38 11.79 13.43 11.36
CA GLY A 38 11.04 12.39 12.05
C GLY A 38 9.86 12.90 12.87
N GLY A 39 9.42 14.14 12.64
CA GLY A 39 8.21 14.68 13.23
C GLY A 39 6.97 13.98 12.67
N ILE A 40 6.06 13.58 13.56
CA ILE A 40 4.74 13.07 13.21
C ILE A 40 3.72 14.10 13.67
N SER A 41 3.04 14.74 12.71
CA SER A 41 2.02 15.74 12.98
C SER A 41 0.66 15.29 12.49
N CYS A 42 -0.40 15.67 13.19
CA CYS A 42 -1.78 15.57 12.71
C CYS A 42 -2.21 16.91 12.12
N ILE A 43 -2.86 16.86 10.96
CA ILE A 43 -3.42 18.01 10.26
C ILE A 43 -4.93 17.82 10.19
N ASP A 44 -5.68 18.83 10.63
CA ASP A 44 -7.07 18.99 10.25
C ASP A 44 -7.12 19.73 8.91
N LEU A 45 -7.43 19.00 7.84
CA LEU A 45 -7.47 19.58 6.50
C LEU A 45 -8.59 20.63 6.35
N GLU A 46 -9.66 20.60 7.15
CA GLU A 46 -10.70 21.62 7.06
C GLU A 46 -10.21 22.97 7.58
N SER A 47 -9.66 22.99 8.80
CA SER A 47 -9.21 24.22 9.45
C SER A 47 -7.78 24.64 9.09
N GLY A 48 -6.97 23.70 8.57
CA GLY A 48 -5.53 23.86 8.40
C GLY A 48 -4.75 23.82 9.72
N ALA A 49 -5.38 23.43 10.82
CA ALA A 49 -4.70 23.29 12.10
C ALA A 49 -3.70 22.12 12.05
N ILE A 50 -2.52 22.34 12.62
CA ILE A 50 -1.41 21.37 12.64
C ILE A 50 -0.99 21.17 14.10
N ALA A 51 -0.96 19.92 14.54
CA ALA A 51 -0.50 19.53 15.86
C ALA A 51 0.65 18.52 15.74
N LEU A 52 1.84 18.87 16.24
CA LEU A 52 2.94 17.91 16.37
C LEU A 52 2.60 16.93 17.51
N LEU A 53 2.52 15.64 17.18
CA LEU A 53 2.26 14.58 18.16
C LEU A 53 3.56 14.13 18.84
N GLY A 54 4.67 14.13 18.09
CA GLY A 54 6.01 13.86 18.63
C GLY A 54 7.03 13.62 17.53
N THR A 55 8.23 13.18 17.92
CA THR A 55 9.36 12.97 17.01
C THR A 55 10.03 11.62 17.24
N VAL A 56 10.33 10.92 16.15
CA VAL A 56 11.09 9.67 16.13
C VAL A 56 12.44 9.88 15.46
N ILE A 57 13.41 8.99 15.72
CA ILE A 57 14.71 9.03 15.06
C ILE A 57 14.63 8.23 13.77
N LEU A 58 14.68 8.92 12.63
CA LEU A 58 14.87 8.30 11.32
C LEU A 58 16.36 7.99 11.13
N ARG A 59 16.71 6.71 11.07
CA ARG A 59 18.11 6.29 10.88
C ARG A 59 18.52 6.47 9.43
N GLU A 60 19.76 6.89 9.20
CA GLU A 60 20.33 6.86 7.86
C GLU A 60 20.31 5.43 7.32
N GLN A 61 19.90 5.28 6.05
CA GLN A 61 19.79 4.00 5.37
C GLN A 61 20.83 3.95 4.25
N THR A 62 21.53 2.82 4.11
CA THR A 62 22.45 2.61 3.00
C THR A 62 21.65 2.18 1.78
N ILE A 63 21.72 2.96 0.71
CA ILE A 63 21.02 2.69 -0.56
C ILE A 63 22.08 2.44 -1.62
N GLU A 64 22.20 1.20 -2.11
CA GLU A 64 23.20 0.85 -3.12
C GLU A 64 22.73 1.19 -4.54
N ASP A 65 21.47 0.92 -4.87
CA ASP A 65 20.90 1.12 -6.22
C ASP A 65 19.40 1.48 -6.13
N ASP A 66 19.13 2.76 -5.88
CA ASP A 66 17.77 3.24 -5.64
C ASP A 66 16.84 2.97 -6.85
N GLY A 67 15.68 2.36 -6.61
CA GLY A 67 14.70 2.11 -7.66
C GLY A 67 15.03 0.93 -8.59
N ARG A 68 16.13 0.18 -8.36
CA ARG A 68 16.55 -0.95 -9.21
C ARG A 68 15.43 -1.94 -9.51
N TYR A 69 14.57 -2.21 -8.54
CA TYR A 69 13.46 -3.15 -8.62
C TYR A 69 12.08 -2.48 -8.68
N GLY A 70 12.02 -1.20 -9.10
CA GLY A 70 10.77 -0.46 -9.19
C GLY A 70 10.23 0.08 -7.85
N VAL A 71 11.01 0.00 -6.77
CA VAL A 71 10.69 0.58 -5.46
C VAL A 71 11.70 1.66 -5.14
N ALA A 72 11.21 2.90 -4.97
CA ALA A 72 12.02 4.00 -4.48
C ALA A 72 12.28 3.83 -2.99
N SER A 73 13.52 4.03 -2.57
CA SER A 73 13.98 3.93 -1.19
C SER A 73 13.52 5.16 -0.42
N ARG A 74 12.58 4.98 0.50
CA ARG A 74 12.00 6.10 1.26
C ARG A 74 11.33 5.66 2.54
N TRP A 75 11.25 6.59 3.49
CA TRP A 75 10.41 6.43 4.65
C TRP A 75 8.93 6.50 4.28
N ARG A 76 8.15 5.56 4.81
CA ARG A 76 6.71 5.46 4.62
C ARG A 76 5.99 5.62 5.94
N LEU A 77 4.83 6.26 5.89
CA LEU A 77 3.92 6.41 7.03
C LEU A 77 2.66 5.60 6.77
N HIS A 78 2.32 4.74 7.73
CA HIS A 78 1.05 4.03 7.77
C HIS A 78 0.35 4.34 9.09
N ALA A 79 -0.97 4.33 9.12
CA ALA A 79 -1.72 4.61 10.32
C ALA A 79 -2.88 3.63 10.51
N SER A 80 -3.24 3.36 11.77
CA SER A 80 -4.51 2.72 12.07
C SER A 80 -5.66 3.68 11.72
N ALA A 81 -6.81 3.14 11.32
CA ALA A 81 -7.93 3.97 10.85
C ALA A 81 -8.45 4.96 11.90
N ASP A 82 -8.37 4.62 13.19
CA ASP A 82 -8.69 5.49 14.32
C ASP A 82 -7.57 6.50 14.66
N GLY A 83 -6.42 6.40 13.98
CA GLY A 83 -5.26 7.23 14.21
C GLY A 83 -4.61 7.06 15.58
N ALA A 84 -4.90 5.98 16.31
CA ALA A 84 -4.26 5.68 17.59
C ALA A 84 -2.82 5.18 17.42
N PHE A 85 -2.51 4.56 16.28
CA PHE A 85 -1.18 4.02 15.99
C PHE A 85 -0.66 4.51 14.65
N ALA A 86 0.65 4.74 14.59
CA ALA A 86 1.39 4.98 13.36
C ALA A 86 2.51 3.95 13.22
N ALA A 87 2.79 3.54 12.00
CA ALA A 87 3.96 2.75 11.67
C ALA A 87 4.83 3.50 10.67
N ILE A 88 6.13 3.49 10.92
CA ILE A 88 7.14 4.14 10.11
C ILE A 88 8.09 3.04 9.65
N VAL A 89 8.17 2.85 8.33
CA VAL A 89 8.98 1.79 7.70
C VAL A 89 9.80 2.37 6.57
N PHE A 90 10.92 1.72 6.24
CA PHE A 90 11.73 2.11 5.10
C PHE A 90 11.48 1.16 3.92
N ASP A 91 10.88 1.67 2.85
CA ASP A 91 10.83 0.96 1.57
C ASP A 91 12.26 0.78 1.06
N GLY A 92 12.60 -0.43 0.61
CA GLY A 92 13.96 -0.77 0.24
C GLY A 92 14.86 -1.28 1.38
N GLY A 93 14.34 -1.39 2.61
CA GLY A 93 15.10 -1.86 3.78
C GLY A 93 14.30 -2.79 4.70
N SER A 94 14.88 -3.18 5.83
CA SER A 94 14.30 -4.20 6.74
C SER A 94 13.79 -3.65 8.06
N ASP A 95 13.94 -2.35 8.31
CA ASP A 95 13.66 -1.76 9.61
C ASP A 95 12.39 -0.90 9.61
N GLY A 96 11.74 -0.87 10.77
CA GLY A 96 10.66 0.06 11.06
C GLY A 96 10.25 0.02 12.52
N PHE A 97 9.20 0.74 12.86
CA PHE A 97 8.62 0.71 14.20
C PHE A 97 7.16 1.17 14.19
N VAL A 98 6.43 0.74 15.22
CA VAL A 98 5.07 1.18 15.52
C VAL A 98 5.09 2.08 16.75
N VAL A 99 4.33 3.17 16.69
CA VAL A 99 4.18 4.19 17.73
C VAL A 99 2.73 4.22 18.17
N ASP A 100 2.50 4.15 19.47
CA ASP A 100 1.26 4.55 20.13
C ASP A 100 1.23 6.07 20.20
N LEU A 101 0.25 6.70 19.54
CA LEU A 101 0.19 8.15 19.36
C LEU A 101 -0.44 8.86 20.57
N ASP A 102 -1.05 8.14 21.51
CA ASP A 102 -1.65 8.76 22.70
C ASP A 102 -0.58 9.20 23.72
N ASP A 103 0.43 8.36 23.94
CA ASP A 103 1.57 8.63 24.84
C ASP A 103 2.90 8.81 24.09
N PHE A 104 2.87 8.77 22.76
CA PHE A 104 4.01 8.85 21.85
C PHE A 104 5.11 7.83 22.18
N ARG A 105 4.70 6.57 22.40
CA ARG A 105 5.61 5.48 22.76
C ARG A 105 5.82 4.51 21.61
N ILE A 106 7.07 4.17 21.33
CA ILE A 106 7.39 3.05 20.42
C ILE A 106 6.99 1.73 21.12
N THR A 107 6.04 1.02 20.52
CA THR A 107 5.45 -0.22 21.07
C THR A 107 6.00 -1.48 20.43
N LEU A 108 6.43 -1.39 19.17
CA LEU A 108 6.97 -2.50 18.40
C LEU A 108 8.12 -2.02 17.52
N LYS A 109 9.23 -2.75 17.53
CA LYS A 109 10.28 -2.64 16.52
C LYS A 109 10.02 -3.68 15.45
N LEU A 110 10.10 -3.27 14.19
CA LEU A 110 9.88 -4.12 13.04
C LEU A 110 11.23 -4.53 12.47
N ASP A 111 11.36 -5.83 12.21
CA ASP A 111 12.49 -6.43 11.50
C ASP A 111 11.89 -7.37 10.44
N GLY A 112 12.08 -6.99 9.17
CA GLY A 112 11.60 -7.75 8.02
C GLY A 112 12.55 -8.84 7.53
N GLY A 113 13.70 -9.03 8.19
CA GLY A 113 14.77 -9.90 7.73
C GLY A 113 15.71 -9.24 6.72
N ASP A 114 16.85 -9.88 6.48
CA ASP A 114 18.00 -9.33 5.73
C ASP A 114 18.19 -9.94 4.32
N TYR A 115 17.30 -10.85 3.91
CA TYR A 115 17.39 -11.52 2.61
C TYR A 115 16.73 -10.67 1.51
N TYR A 116 17.55 -9.96 0.74
CA TYR A 116 17.14 -9.09 -0.38
C TYR A 116 15.94 -8.16 -0.07
N PRO A 117 16.00 -7.39 1.04
CA PRO A 117 14.86 -6.57 1.49
C PRO A 117 14.55 -5.39 0.56
N ASP A 118 15.47 -5.06 -0.35
CA ASP A 118 15.43 -3.97 -1.33
C ASP A 118 14.63 -4.30 -2.61
N THR A 119 14.26 -5.57 -2.79
CA THR A 119 13.51 -6.03 -3.97
C THR A 119 12.05 -5.61 -3.96
N VAL A 120 11.49 -5.28 -2.79
CA VAL A 120 10.06 -4.99 -2.60
C VAL A 120 9.87 -3.89 -1.55
N ALA A 121 8.71 -3.23 -1.59
CA ALA A 121 8.30 -2.32 -0.53
C ALA A 121 8.23 -3.04 0.83
N PHE A 122 8.38 -2.30 1.93
CA PHE A 122 8.23 -2.92 3.25
C PHE A 122 6.77 -3.35 3.44
N SER A 123 6.53 -4.64 3.64
CA SER A 123 5.18 -5.16 3.85
C SER A 123 4.63 -4.70 5.18
N LEU A 124 3.72 -3.71 5.14
CA LEU A 124 3.01 -3.25 6.33
C LEU A 124 1.63 -2.70 5.98
N CYS A 125 0.64 -3.02 6.81
CA CYS A 125 -0.64 -2.32 6.85
C CYS A 125 -1.32 -2.46 8.22
N PHE A 126 -2.31 -1.62 8.49
CA PHE A 126 -3.20 -1.77 9.63
C PHE A 126 -4.54 -2.37 9.18
N LEU A 127 -5.09 -3.24 10.04
CA LEU A 127 -6.42 -3.82 9.92
C LEU A 127 -7.23 -3.56 11.20
N SER A 128 -8.55 -3.79 11.12
CA SER A 128 -9.41 -3.83 12.30
C SER A 128 -9.94 -5.24 12.52
N LEU A 129 -9.57 -5.84 13.66
CA LEU A 129 -10.10 -7.13 14.10
C LEU A 129 -11.07 -6.90 15.24
N ARG A 130 -12.37 -7.12 15.00
CA ARG A 130 -13.45 -6.92 15.99
C ARG A 130 -13.42 -5.51 16.62
N GLY A 131 -13.05 -4.50 15.82
CA GLY A 131 -12.96 -3.10 16.25
C GLY A 131 -11.62 -2.69 16.85
N ALA A 132 -10.69 -3.63 17.08
CA ALA A 132 -9.35 -3.31 17.57
C ALA A 132 -8.35 -3.23 16.41
N ALA A 133 -7.42 -2.27 16.47
CA ALA A 133 -6.33 -2.16 15.51
C ALA A 133 -5.39 -3.38 15.60
N VAL A 134 -4.97 -3.88 14.45
CA VAL A 134 -3.96 -4.92 14.28
C VAL A 134 -2.95 -4.43 13.25
N VAL A 135 -1.66 -4.60 13.51
CA VAL A 135 -0.61 -4.30 12.52
C VAL A 135 -0.19 -5.60 11.86
N VAL A 136 -0.33 -5.67 10.54
CA VAL A 136 0.24 -6.74 9.71
C VAL A 136 1.56 -6.26 9.18
N HIS A 137 2.60 -7.06 9.33
CA HIS A 137 3.95 -6.71 8.89
C HIS A 137 4.74 -7.95 8.48
N ARG A 138 5.76 -7.78 7.63
CA ARG A 138 6.73 -8.84 7.42
C ARG A 138 7.62 -9.06 8.64
N THR A 139 8.01 -10.31 8.87
CA THR A 139 8.98 -10.75 9.90
C THR A 139 10.14 -11.55 9.31
N ALA A 140 10.01 -11.92 8.04
CA ALA A 140 11.06 -12.41 7.16
C ALA A 140 10.63 -12.10 5.71
N TRP A 141 11.54 -12.23 4.75
CA TRP A 141 11.25 -11.99 3.34
C TRP A 141 9.98 -12.72 2.85
N ASN A 142 9.79 -13.97 3.28
CA ASN A 142 8.64 -14.83 2.95
C ASN A 142 7.69 -15.10 4.12
N ARG A 143 7.57 -14.12 5.03
CA ARG A 143 6.67 -14.27 6.17
C ARG A 143 5.95 -12.98 6.52
N LEU A 144 4.62 -13.06 6.58
CA LEU A 144 3.76 -12.07 7.21
C LEU A 144 3.32 -12.52 8.59
N ASP A 145 3.28 -11.60 9.52
CA ASP A 145 2.71 -11.77 10.84
C ASP A 145 1.80 -10.61 11.19
N ALA A 146 0.91 -10.84 12.16
CA ALA A 146 0.07 -9.81 12.72
C ALA A 146 0.32 -9.66 14.21
N SER A 147 0.46 -8.42 14.67
CA SER A 147 0.74 -8.08 16.06
C SER A 147 -0.29 -7.11 16.62
N ASP A 148 -0.53 -7.17 17.93
CA ASP A 148 -1.22 -6.10 18.66
C ASP A 148 -0.32 -4.86 18.66
N PRO A 149 -0.74 -3.73 18.06
CA PRO A 149 0.12 -2.56 17.91
C PRO A 149 0.41 -1.84 19.23
N ARG A 150 -0.34 -2.10 20.30
CA ARG A 150 -0.13 -1.45 21.61
C ARG A 150 0.85 -2.21 22.49
N THR A 151 0.80 -3.53 22.42
CA THR A 151 1.63 -4.42 23.26
C THR A 151 2.81 -5.01 22.52
N GLY A 152 2.78 -5.03 21.19
CA GLY A 152 3.74 -5.76 20.34
C GLY A 152 3.55 -7.28 20.39
N ALA A 153 2.48 -7.79 21.01
CA ALA A 153 2.24 -9.22 21.11
C ALA A 153 1.87 -9.81 19.75
N LEU A 154 2.57 -10.88 19.35
CA LEU A 154 2.31 -11.61 18.12
C LEU A 154 0.97 -12.36 18.21
N LEU A 155 0.06 -12.09 17.27
CA LEU A 155 -1.28 -12.69 17.19
C LEU A 155 -1.31 -13.92 16.29
N THR A 156 -0.35 -14.05 15.37
CA THR A 156 -0.25 -15.15 14.40
C THR A 156 0.86 -16.15 14.77
N GLN A 157 1.15 -16.29 16.06
CA GLN A 157 2.18 -17.22 16.53
C GLN A 157 1.87 -18.65 16.06
N ARG A 158 2.86 -19.29 15.44
CA ARG A 158 2.73 -20.61 14.82
C ARG A 158 4.02 -21.42 14.92
N GLY A 159 4.01 -22.63 14.34
CA GLY A 159 5.10 -23.61 14.39
C GLY A 159 6.42 -23.13 13.75
N PRO A 160 7.42 -24.00 13.57
CA PRO A 160 8.71 -23.58 13.02
C PRO A 160 8.52 -22.94 11.65
N THR A 161 9.03 -21.72 11.49
CA THR A 161 8.96 -20.92 10.26
C THR A 161 10.32 -20.79 9.57
N THR A 162 11.34 -21.47 10.09
CA THR A 162 12.72 -21.46 9.57
C THR A 162 13.19 -22.86 9.23
N TYR A 163 14.24 -22.97 8.42
CA TYR A 163 14.86 -24.25 8.09
C TYR A 163 15.43 -24.92 9.34
N VAL A 164 15.17 -26.21 9.49
CA VAL A 164 15.77 -27.06 10.53
C VAL A 164 16.42 -28.26 9.85
N ASP A 165 17.71 -28.46 10.08
CA ASP A 165 18.51 -29.54 9.49
C ASP A 165 18.40 -29.63 7.95
N GLY A 166 18.39 -28.46 7.28
CA GLY A 166 18.28 -28.37 5.82
C GLY A 166 16.89 -28.69 5.26
N LYS A 167 15.88 -28.89 6.10
CA LYS A 167 14.50 -29.10 5.68
C LYS A 167 13.72 -27.80 5.78
N ALA A 168 12.97 -27.49 4.71
CA ALA A 168 12.06 -26.38 4.70
C ALA A 168 10.98 -26.55 5.79
N PRO A 169 10.54 -25.45 6.43
CA PRO A 169 9.44 -25.49 7.38
C PRO A 169 8.12 -25.90 6.68
N PRO A 170 7.11 -26.37 7.42
CA PRO A 170 5.75 -26.46 6.91
C PRO A 170 5.30 -25.10 6.35
N HIS A 171 4.49 -25.11 5.28
CA HIS A 171 3.99 -23.88 4.64
C HIS A 171 5.12 -22.92 4.22
N TYR A 172 6.25 -23.49 3.78
CA TYR A 172 7.33 -22.73 3.17
C TYR A 172 6.85 -22.12 1.86
N LEU A 173 7.17 -20.84 1.68
CA LEU A 173 6.76 -20.07 0.52
C LEU A 173 8.01 -19.42 -0.10
N ASP A 174 8.25 -19.65 -1.39
CA ASP A 174 9.35 -18.99 -2.12
C ASP A 174 8.84 -17.69 -2.75
N TYR A 175 8.47 -16.76 -1.87
CA TYR A 175 7.73 -15.55 -2.22
C TYR A 175 8.11 -14.42 -1.30
N PHE A 176 8.47 -13.29 -1.86
CA PHE A 176 8.75 -12.06 -1.14
C PHE A 176 7.45 -11.28 -1.02
N HIS A 177 6.99 -11.05 0.20
CA HIS A 177 5.83 -10.20 0.41
C HIS A 177 6.18 -8.76 0.06
N GLY A 178 5.30 -8.11 -0.70
CA GLY A 178 5.48 -6.73 -1.13
C GLY A 178 4.64 -5.75 -0.33
N ARG A 179 4.18 -4.68 -0.99
CA ARG A 179 3.22 -3.74 -0.46
C ARG A 179 1.91 -4.46 -0.13
N LEU A 180 1.43 -4.23 1.08
CA LEU A 180 0.14 -4.74 1.52
C LEU A 180 -0.93 -3.66 1.40
N GLN A 181 -2.09 -4.02 0.85
CA GLN A 181 -3.25 -3.13 0.78
C GLN A 181 -4.52 -3.83 1.23
N PRO A 182 -5.17 -3.39 2.32
CA PRO A 182 -6.50 -3.87 2.66
C PRO A 182 -7.53 -3.37 1.64
N ASN A 183 -8.51 -4.22 1.35
CA ASN A 183 -9.72 -3.78 0.66
C ASN A 183 -10.51 -2.78 1.53
N PRO A 184 -11.48 -2.03 0.98
CA PRO A 184 -12.21 -1.01 1.73
C PRO A 184 -12.85 -1.47 3.04
N SER A 185 -13.37 -2.70 3.10
CA SER A 185 -13.89 -3.28 4.35
C SER A 185 -12.82 -3.82 5.31
N GLY A 186 -11.57 -3.99 4.85
CA GLY A 186 -10.50 -4.65 5.60
C GLY A 186 -10.65 -6.17 5.74
N SER A 187 -11.54 -6.79 4.95
CA SER A 187 -11.78 -8.24 4.95
C SER A 187 -10.74 -9.03 4.15
N ARG A 188 -10.10 -8.40 3.16
CA ARG A 188 -9.09 -9.02 2.31
C ARG A 188 -7.83 -8.19 2.26
N LEU A 189 -6.70 -8.85 2.07
CA LEU A 189 -5.41 -8.23 1.81
C LEU A 189 -4.97 -8.53 0.38
N PHE A 190 -4.51 -7.47 -0.29
CA PHE A 190 -3.72 -7.55 -1.51
C PHE A 190 -2.23 -7.47 -1.15
N ASP A 191 -1.42 -8.28 -1.84
CA ASP A 191 0.03 -8.42 -1.68
C ASP A 191 0.64 -8.43 -3.09
N ASP A 192 1.43 -7.42 -3.45
CA ASP A 192 2.06 -7.28 -4.78
C ASP A 192 3.43 -7.98 -4.90
N GLY A 193 3.63 -8.99 -4.07
CA GLY A 193 4.89 -9.69 -3.95
C GLY A 193 5.36 -10.44 -5.20
N TRP A 194 6.54 -11.03 -5.03
CA TRP A 194 7.41 -11.49 -6.11
C TRP A 194 8.02 -12.86 -5.77
N ALA A 195 8.24 -13.71 -6.78
CA ALA A 195 8.88 -15.01 -6.62
C ALA A 195 10.24 -15.06 -7.34
N TRP A 196 11.18 -15.85 -6.81
CA TRP A 196 12.60 -15.83 -7.16
C TRP A 196 12.96 -16.16 -8.63
N GLN A 197 12.03 -16.65 -9.45
CA GLN A 197 12.30 -16.88 -10.88
C GLN A 197 12.14 -15.63 -11.76
N PRO A 198 12.70 -14.51 -11.30
CA PRO A 198 11.99 -13.27 -10.97
C PRO A 198 10.63 -13.09 -11.67
N VAL A 199 9.54 -13.36 -10.96
CA VAL A 199 8.17 -13.15 -11.48
C VAL A 199 7.34 -12.39 -10.45
N GLY A 200 6.72 -11.29 -10.86
CA GLY A 200 5.70 -10.61 -10.07
C GLY A 200 4.44 -11.45 -10.00
N ILE A 201 3.99 -11.79 -8.78
CA ILE A 201 2.81 -12.63 -8.57
C ILE A 201 1.90 -11.97 -7.53
N PRO A 202 1.22 -10.85 -7.87
CA PRO A 202 0.23 -10.27 -6.99
C PRO A 202 -0.83 -11.30 -6.59
N ARG A 203 -1.25 -11.24 -5.33
CA ARG A 203 -2.23 -12.16 -4.77
C ARG A 203 -3.15 -11.46 -3.80
N VAL A 204 -4.26 -12.12 -3.51
CA VAL A 204 -5.19 -11.72 -2.45
C VAL A 204 -5.49 -12.89 -1.54
N PHE A 205 -5.80 -12.61 -0.28
CA PHE A 205 -6.26 -13.61 0.68
C PHE A 205 -7.21 -12.99 1.71
N ASP A 206 -7.99 -13.83 2.39
CA ASP A 206 -8.94 -13.43 3.42
C ASP A 206 -8.21 -13.14 4.74
N ALA A 207 -8.19 -11.86 5.11
CA ALA A 207 -7.52 -11.42 6.33
C ALA A 207 -8.30 -11.81 7.59
N ALA A 208 -9.63 -11.91 7.51
CA ALA A 208 -10.46 -12.32 8.64
C ALA A 208 -10.26 -13.82 8.95
N ALA A 209 -10.21 -14.68 7.93
CA ALA A 209 -9.88 -16.09 8.07
C ALA A 209 -8.49 -16.29 8.66
N TRP A 210 -7.51 -15.51 8.19
CA TRP A 210 -6.14 -15.54 8.71
C TRP A 210 -6.07 -15.21 10.20
N LEU A 211 -6.66 -14.08 10.59
CA LEU A 211 -6.55 -13.56 11.95
C LEU A 211 -7.44 -14.27 12.98
N SER A 212 -8.39 -15.12 12.55
CA SER A 212 -9.38 -15.73 13.45
C SER A 212 -9.40 -17.25 13.47
N GLY A 213 -8.75 -17.93 12.52
CA GLY A 213 -8.87 -19.39 12.42
C GLY A 213 -7.65 -20.11 11.84
N ASN A 214 -7.07 -19.59 10.75
CA ASN A 214 -5.96 -20.26 10.08
C ASN A 214 -4.70 -19.38 10.09
N VAL A 215 -3.77 -19.64 11.01
CA VAL A 215 -2.51 -18.88 11.12
C VAL A 215 -1.59 -19.01 9.90
N TRP A 216 -1.87 -19.94 8.97
CA TRP A 216 -1.14 -20.15 7.70
C TRP A 216 -1.91 -19.65 6.47
N GLU A 217 -3.00 -18.89 6.67
CA GLU A 217 -3.85 -18.44 5.57
C GLU A 217 -3.10 -17.59 4.55
N SER A 218 -2.15 -16.77 4.99
CA SER A 218 -1.36 -15.90 4.11
C SER A 218 -0.36 -16.67 3.23
N GLU A 219 -0.10 -17.93 3.52
CA GLU A 219 0.94 -18.72 2.87
C GLU A 219 0.33 -19.65 1.82
N ASP A 220 -0.47 -20.61 2.26
CA ASP A 220 -1.13 -21.62 1.42
C ASP A 220 -2.59 -21.86 1.84
N GLY A 221 -3.20 -20.85 2.46
CA GLY A 221 -4.60 -20.86 2.84
C GLY A 221 -5.55 -21.06 1.65
N PRO A 222 -6.73 -21.66 1.88
CA PRO A 222 -7.71 -21.90 0.83
C PRO A 222 -8.28 -20.62 0.19
N SER A 223 -8.17 -19.45 0.83
CA SER A 223 -8.62 -18.18 0.25
C SER A 223 -7.59 -17.51 -0.65
N VAL A 224 -6.33 -17.98 -0.66
CA VAL A 224 -5.26 -17.40 -1.47
C VAL A 224 -5.62 -17.51 -2.95
N ARG A 225 -5.65 -16.36 -3.63
CA ARG A 225 -5.85 -16.26 -5.08
C ARG A 225 -4.70 -15.48 -5.69
N TRP A 226 -3.92 -16.16 -6.52
CA TRP A 226 -2.91 -15.58 -7.40
C TRP A 226 -3.60 -14.87 -8.55
N LEU A 227 -3.26 -13.59 -8.77
CA LEU A 227 -4.01 -12.72 -9.69
C LEU A 227 -3.40 -12.69 -11.09
N SER A 228 -2.09 -12.49 -11.18
CA SER A 228 -1.37 -12.42 -12.44
C SER A 228 0.07 -12.86 -12.24
N TYR A 229 0.68 -13.37 -13.30
CA TYR A 229 2.12 -13.46 -13.44
C TYR A 229 2.59 -12.30 -14.34
N CYS A 230 3.78 -11.77 -14.10
CA CYS A 230 4.36 -10.66 -14.86
C CYS A 230 5.89 -10.65 -14.69
N ASP A 231 6.62 -10.13 -15.68
CA ASP A 231 8.07 -9.96 -15.62
C ASP A 231 8.44 -8.89 -14.57
N ASP A 232 7.59 -7.88 -14.43
CA ASP A 232 7.73 -6.79 -13.48
C ASP A 232 6.90 -7.03 -12.20
N TRP A 233 7.34 -6.44 -11.10
CA TRP A 233 6.63 -6.36 -9.82
C TRP A 233 6.71 -4.93 -9.26
N ASN A 234 6.08 -4.67 -8.11
CA ASN A 234 5.96 -3.32 -7.52
C ASN A 234 5.21 -2.29 -8.39
N PHE A 235 4.47 -2.72 -9.43
CA PHE A 235 3.59 -1.84 -10.19
C PHE A 235 2.45 -1.33 -9.28
N PRO A 236 1.91 -0.13 -9.55
CA PRO A 236 0.83 0.38 -8.72
C PRO A 236 -0.40 -0.52 -8.81
N ALA A 237 -1.11 -0.62 -7.70
CA ALA A 237 -2.38 -1.31 -7.61
C ALA A 237 -3.26 -0.62 -6.58
N CYS A 238 -4.57 -0.77 -6.72
CA CYS A 238 -5.53 -0.33 -5.72
C CYS A 238 -6.82 -1.15 -5.79
N TRP A 239 -7.55 -1.19 -4.68
CA TRP A 239 -8.91 -1.72 -4.65
C TRP A 239 -9.90 -0.67 -5.18
N ILE A 240 -10.84 -1.11 -6.02
CA ILE A 240 -12.04 -0.33 -6.37
C ILE A 240 -13.08 -0.51 -5.26
N ASP A 241 -13.34 -1.76 -4.90
CA ASP A 241 -14.24 -2.18 -3.83
C ASP A 241 -13.71 -3.46 -3.18
N ASP A 242 -14.55 -4.20 -2.46
CA ASP A 242 -14.14 -5.42 -1.77
C ASP A 242 -13.86 -6.62 -2.69
N GLU A 243 -14.22 -6.50 -3.97
CA GLU A 243 -14.28 -7.59 -4.93
C GLU A 243 -13.47 -7.30 -6.20
N ARG A 244 -13.03 -6.06 -6.40
CA ARG A 244 -12.32 -5.63 -7.62
C ARG A 244 -11.01 -4.92 -7.32
N VAL A 245 -9.95 -5.37 -7.98
CA VAL A 245 -8.59 -4.80 -7.89
C VAL A 245 -8.17 -4.26 -9.25
N VAL A 246 -7.49 -3.12 -9.26
CA VAL A 246 -6.82 -2.56 -10.43
C VAL A 246 -5.33 -2.83 -10.32
N LEU A 247 -4.72 -3.36 -11.39
CA LEU A 247 -3.28 -3.52 -11.54
C LEU A 247 -2.74 -2.59 -12.62
N GLY A 248 -1.60 -1.95 -12.34
CA GLY A 248 -0.90 -0.97 -13.18
C GLY A 248 -0.20 -1.51 -14.43
N HIS A 249 -0.68 -2.61 -14.99
CA HIS A 249 -0.11 -3.19 -16.21
C HIS A 249 -1.18 -3.91 -17.04
N MET A 250 -0.92 -4.03 -18.35
CA MET A 250 -1.81 -4.66 -19.33
C MET A 250 -1.26 -5.92 -19.97
N SER A 251 0.00 -6.27 -19.65
CA SER A 251 0.69 -7.44 -20.19
C SER A 251 -0.05 -8.72 -19.86
N LYS A 252 0.18 -9.76 -20.66
CA LYS A 252 -0.32 -11.10 -20.41
C LYS A 252 0.89 -12.01 -20.26
N TRP A 253 0.87 -12.86 -19.24
CA TRP A 253 1.91 -13.86 -19.08
C TRP A 253 1.79 -14.94 -20.17
N ASN A 254 2.93 -15.28 -20.77
CA ASN A 254 3.09 -16.36 -21.72
C ASN A 254 3.82 -17.52 -21.02
N ASP A 255 3.09 -18.58 -20.70
CA ASP A 255 3.62 -19.77 -20.02
C ASP A 255 4.65 -20.53 -20.87
N GLU A 256 4.61 -20.43 -22.19
CA GLU A 256 5.56 -21.10 -23.08
C GLU A 256 6.90 -20.38 -23.11
N GLU A 257 6.88 -19.06 -23.07
CA GLU A 257 8.07 -18.20 -23.12
C GLU A 257 8.60 -17.84 -21.73
N PHE A 258 7.82 -18.09 -20.67
CA PHE A 258 8.08 -17.62 -19.31
C PHE A 258 8.37 -16.12 -19.27
N ALA A 259 7.56 -15.36 -20.02
CA ALA A 259 7.72 -13.92 -20.20
C ALA A 259 6.37 -13.25 -20.40
N SER A 260 6.34 -11.93 -20.25
CA SER A 260 5.15 -11.11 -20.48
C SER A 260 5.06 -10.64 -21.93
N ASP A 261 3.90 -10.86 -22.56
CA ASP A 261 3.60 -10.28 -23.88
C ASP A 261 3.70 -8.74 -23.81
N PRO A 262 4.35 -8.09 -24.79
CA PRO A 262 4.36 -6.64 -24.88
C PRO A 262 2.94 -6.07 -24.91
N ALA A 263 2.69 -5.06 -24.07
CA ALA A 263 1.40 -4.39 -23.99
C ALA A 263 1.58 -2.87 -23.91
N PRO A 264 0.61 -2.08 -24.43
CA PRO A 264 0.62 -0.65 -24.21
C PRO A 264 0.41 -0.32 -22.73
N PRO A 265 0.74 0.91 -22.31
CA PRO A 265 0.45 1.35 -20.95
C PRO A 265 -1.04 1.32 -20.63
N GLY A 266 -1.36 1.08 -19.37
CA GLY A 266 -2.72 1.14 -18.85
C GLY A 266 -2.91 0.21 -17.67
N VAL A 267 -4.17 -0.11 -17.38
CA VAL A 267 -4.54 -0.93 -16.22
C VAL A 267 -5.42 -2.12 -16.57
N ARG A 268 -5.39 -3.13 -15.70
CA ARG A 268 -6.31 -4.28 -15.71
C ARG A 268 -7.17 -4.24 -14.46
N ILE A 269 -8.49 -4.38 -14.64
CA ILE A 269 -9.44 -4.59 -13.54
C ILE A 269 -9.72 -6.09 -13.43
N ILE A 270 -9.47 -6.64 -12.26
CA ILE A 270 -9.69 -8.05 -11.92
C ILE A 270 -10.88 -8.15 -10.97
N ASP A 271 -11.87 -8.96 -11.34
CA ASP A 271 -13.04 -9.30 -10.53
C ASP A 271 -12.80 -10.62 -9.76
N LEU A 272 -12.86 -10.53 -8.44
CA LEU A 272 -12.60 -11.64 -7.52
C LEU A 272 -13.78 -12.60 -7.38
N ASN A 273 -15.00 -12.20 -7.73
CA ASN A 273 -16.21 -13.02 -7.61
C ASN A 273 -16.39 -14.03 -8.74
N GLN A 274 -15.62 -13.87 -9.83
CA GLN A 274 -15.70 -14.78 -10.95
C GLN A 274 -14.54 -15.78 -10.85
N PRO A 275 -14.80 -17.03 -10.43
CA PRO A 275 -13.79 -18.07 -10.44
C PRO A 275 -13.45 -18.43 -11.89
N GLY A 276 -12.19 -18.29 -12.27
CA GLY A 276 -11.68 -18.56 -13.61
C GLY A 276 -11.37 -17.31 -14.43
N ALA A 277 -10.81 -17.52 -15.61
CA ALA A 277 -10.26 -16.53 -16.53
C ALA A 277 -11.34 -15.65 -17.22
N THR A 278 -12.23 -15.02 -16.46
CA THR A 278 -12.96 -13.88 -17.05
C THR A 278 -11.89 -12.87 -17.48
N PRO A 279 -11.87 -12.44 -18.75
CA PRO A 279 -10.82 -11.57 -19.22
C PRO A 279 -10.85 -10.27 -18.42
N ASP A 280 -9.72 -9.93 -17.81
CA ASP A 280 -9.53 -8.67 -17.13
C ASP A 280 -10.04 -7.52 -18.01
N ARG A 281 -10.77 -6.59 -17.43
CA ARG A 281 -11.12 -5.38 -18.18
C ARG A 281 -9.86 -4.53 -18.32
N LYS A 282 -9.40 -4.39 -19.56
CA LYS A 282 -8.23 -3.59 -19.90
C LYS A 282 -8.63 -2.15 -20.22
N LEU A 283 -7.97 -1.19 -19.58
CA LEU A 283 -8.14 0.24 -19.84
C LEU A 283 -6.80 0.82 -20.34
N PRO A 284 -6.62 1.01 -21.66
CA PRO A 284 -5.40 1.58 -22.21
C PRO A 284 -5.27 3.05 -21.82
N MET A 285 -4.06 3.47 -21.47
CA MET A 285 -3.73 4.84 -21.04
C MET A 285 -2.62 5.43 -21.92
N SER A 286 -2.45 6.75 -21.86
CA SER A 286 -1.38 7.45 -22.57
C SER A 286 0.01 7.16 -22.02
N ALA A 287 0.11 6.79 -20.74
CA ALA A 287 1.35 6.47 -20.04
C ALA A 287 1.10 5.45 -18.93
N ALA A 288 2.16 4.79 -18.47
CA ALA A 288 2.05 3.82 -17.38
C ALA A 288 1.84 4.57 -16.07
N PRO A 289 0.85 4.20 -15.25
CA PRO A 289 0.67 4.84 -13.96
C PRO A 289 1.85 4.49 -13.04
N HIS A 290 2.24 5.44 -12.19
CA HIS A 290 3.15 5.18 -11.06
C HIS A 290 2.40 5.10 -9.72
N ALA A 291 1.17 5.61 -9.66
CA ALA A 291 0.25 5.45 -8.54
C ALA A 291 -1.19 5.27 -9.02
N LEU A 292 -1.97 4.52 -8.25
CA LEU A 292 -3.38 4.24 -8.52
C LEU A 292 -4.20 4.42 -7.25
N PHE A 293 -5.37 5.03 -7.40
CA PHE A 293 -6.36 5.17 -6.33
C PHE A 293 -7.77 4.95 -6.89
N SER A 294 -8.73 4.71 -6.02
CA SER A 294 -10.15 4.64 -6.39
C SER A 294 -11.05 5.10 -5.26
N ASP A 295 -12.22 5.61 -5.65
CA ASP A 295 -13.38 5.91 -4.80
C ASP A 295 -14.54 4.90 -5.00
N GLY A 296 -14.29 3.82 -5.75
CA GLY A 296 -15.27 2.80 -6.14
C GLY A 296 -16.04 3.09 -7.43
N ARG A 297 -16.04 4.33 -7.91
CA ARG A 297 -16.70 4.76 -9.16
C ARG A 297 -15.70 5.18 -10.23
N SER A 298 -14.55 5.67 -9.80
CA SER A 298 -13.48 6.23 -10.61
C SER A 298 -12.15 5.57 -10.25
N ILE A 299 -11.28 5.46 -11.24
CA ILE A 299 -9.87 5.12 -11.07
C ILE A 299 -9.07 6.39 -11.32
N PHE A 300 -8.24 6.75 -10.34
CA PHE A 300 -7.31 7.86 -10.42
C PHE A 300 -5.93 7.30 -10.72
N ALA A 301 -5.39 7.62 -11.89
CA ALA A 301 -4.10 7.13 -12.35
C ALA A 301 -3.14 8.31 -12.51
N ALA A 302 -2.13 8.36 -11.63
CA ALA A 302 -1.07 9.35 -11.68
C ALA A 302 0.03 8.88 -12.64
N HIS A 303 0.37 9.72 -13.62
CA HIS A 303 1.40 9.45 -14.63
C HIS A 303 2.10 10.74 -15.02
N GLY A 304 3.44 10.71 -15.07
CA GLY A 304 4.25 11.90 -15.30
C GLY A 304 3.83 13.07 -14.38
N PRO A 305 3.51 14.26 -14.92
CA PRO A 305 3.04 15.40 -14.13
C PRO A 305 1.53 15.42 -13.83
N ASP A 306 0.75 14.49 -14.36
CA ASP A 306 -0.71 14.58 -14.42
C ASP A 306 -1.39 13.43 -13.65
N THR A 307 -2.67 13.61 -13.33
CA THR A 307 -3.54 12.53 -12.86
C THR A 307 -4.76 12.42 -13.76
N SER A 308 -4.93 11.28 -14.41
CA SER A 308 -6.13 10.99 -15.20
C SER A 308 -7.21 10.29 -14.36
N VAL A 309 -8.46 10.66 -14.60
CA VAL A 309 -9.65 10.09 -13.95
C VAL A 309 -10.41 9.25 -14.96
N TRP A 310 -10.72 8.02 -14.58
CA TRP A 310 -11.36 7.03 -15.45
C TRP A 310 -12.62 6.47 -14.81
N SER A 311 -13.72 6.42 -15.55
CA SER A 311 -14.95 5.78 -15.06
C SER A 311 -14.75 4.27 -14.93
N VAL A 312 -15.05 3.69 -13.77
CA VAL A 312 -15.07 2.23 -13.57
C VAL A 312 -16.15 1.59 -14.44
N ASP A 313 -17.27 2.27 -14.68
CA ASP A 313 -18.40 1.74 -15.43
C ASP A 313 -18.16 1.79 -16.94
N SER A 314 -17.87 2.98 -17.49
CA SER A 314 -17.71 3.13 -18.95
C SER A 314 -16.29 2.81 -19.43
N GLY A 315 -15.29 2.93 -18.55
CA GLY A 315 -13.88 2.74 -18.91
C GLY A 315 -13.30 3.92 -19.68
N ASP A 316 -14.05 5.01 -19.81
CA ASP A 316 -13.59 6.23 -20.48
C ASP A 316 -12.80 7.10 -19.50
N CYS A 317 -11.78 7.79 -20.03
CA CYS A 317 -11.14 8.89 -19.32
C CYS A 317 -12.12 10.06 -19.27
N THR A 318 -12.59 10.40 -18.07
CA THR A 318 -13.57 11.46 -17.85
C THR A 318 -12.91 12.82 -17.65
N GLU A 319 -11.68 12.83 -17.14
CA GLU A 319 -10.95 14.06 -16.80
C GLU A 319 -9.44 13.81 -16.72
N VAL A 320 -8.65 14.87 -16.94
CA VAL A 320 -7.20 14.89 -16.66
C VAL A 320 -6.89 16.12 -15.81
N LEU A 321 -6.33 15.88 -14.63
CA LEU A 321 -5.81 16.90 -13.74
C LEU A 321 -4.37 17.20 -14.16
N HIS A 322 -4.21 18.27 -14.93
CA HIS A 322 -2.90 18.69 -15.42
C HIS A 322 -2.03 19.27 -14.30
N GLU A 323 -0.75 18.94 -14.33
CA GLU A 323 0.26 19.37 -13.34
C GLU A 323 -0.15 19.04 -11.89
N PHE A 324 -0.93 17.98 -11.68
CA PHE A 324 -1.31 17.47 -10.37
C PHE A 324 -0.96 15.98 -10.27
N GLN A 325 0.03 15.66 -9.43
CA GLN A 325 0.48 14.28 -9.21
C GLN A 325 -0.13 13.74 -7.93
N ALA A 326 -1.23 12.99 -8.04
CA ALA A 326 -1.83 12.36 -6.88
C ALA A 326 -0.85 11.38 -6.24
N THR A 327 -0.52 11.63 -4.97
CA THR A 327 0.33 10.79 -4.13
C THR A 327 -0.50 9.99 -3.13
N HIS A 328 -1.67 10.53 -2.74
CA HIS A 328 -2.59 9.92 -1.79
C HIS A 328 -4.04 10.19 -2.20
N HIS A 329 -4.95 9.35 -1.69
CA HIS A 329 -6.39 9.57 -1.79
C HIS A 329 -6.97 9.56 -0.38
N HIS A 330 -7.55 10.69 0.03
CA HIS A 330 -8.30 10.82 1.27
C HIS A 330 -9.75 10.41 1.02
N ARG A 331 -10.08 9.16 1.33
CA ARG A 331 -11.35 8.54 0.95
C ARG A 331 -12.55 9.21 1.61
N ARG A 332 -12.42 9.57 2.89
CA ARG A 332 -13.53 10.19 3.65
C ARG A 332 -13.86 11.59 3.14
N ARG A 333 -12.84 12.39 2.83
CA ARG A 333 -13.02 13.74 2.27
C ARG A 333 -13.34 13.72 0.78
N LYS A 334 -13.12 12.58 0.11
CA LYS A 334 -13.15 12.44 -1.36
C LYS A 334 -12.21 13.47 -1.99
N GLU A 335 -10.96 13.46 -1.55
CA GLU A 335 -9.94 14.38 -2.05
C GLU A 335 -8.71 13.59 -2.50
N LEU A 336 -8.16 13.92 -3.66
CA LEU A 336 -6.80 13.54 -4.03
C LEU A 336 -5.82 14.52 -3.42
N LEU A 337 -4.70 14.01 -2.93
CA LEU A 337 -3.63 14.81 -2.34
C LEU A 337 -2.34 14.64 -3.14
N ASP A 338 -1.69 15.75 -3.42
CA ASP A 338 -0.33 15.86 -3.93
C ASP A 338 0.54 16.40 -2.77
N VAL A 339 1.15 15.47 -2.03
CA VAL A 339 1.98 15.74 -0.86
C VAL A 339 3.40 15.99 -1.35
N GLN A 340 3.84 17.23 -1.21
CA GLN A 340 5.16 17.70 -1.61
C GLN A 340 5.96 18.12 -0.37
N PRO A 341 7.30 18.22 -0.46
CA PRO A 341 8.15 18.55 0.69
C PRO A 341 7.70 19.76 1.51
N ARG A 342 7.14 20.79 0.86
CA ARG A 342 6.79 22.07 1.48
C ARG A 342 5.32 22.46 1.38
N ARG A 343 4.45 21.59 0.84
CA ARG A 343 3.03 21.89 0.66
C ARG A 343 2.22 20.64 0.38
N ILE A 344 0.91 20.71 0.65
CA ILE A 344 -0.05 19.69 0.28
C ILE A 344 -1.10 20.36 -0.62
N ARG A 345 -1.15 19.94 -1.88
CA ARG A 345 -2.21 20.35 -2.80
C ARG A 345 -3.34 19.33 -2.77
N ARG A 346 -4.57 19.80 -2.92
CA ARG A 346 -5.76 18.97 -2.76
C ARG A 346 -6.79 19.29 -3.82
N VAL A 347 -7.40 18.25 -4.36
CA VAL A 347 -8.48 18.36 -5.34
C VAL A 347 -9.63 17.48 -4.90
N SER A 348 -10.82 18.06 -4.74
CA SER A 348 -12.04 17.31 -4.46
C SER A 348 -12.48 16.50 -5.69
N VAL A 349 -12.83 15.24 -5.45
CA VAL A 349 -13.32 14.29 -6.45
C VAL A 349 -14.75 13.83 -6.07
N ALA A 350 -15.62 13.62 -7.07
CA ALA A 350 -17.08 13.56 -6.88
C ALA A 350 -17.64 12.16 -6.55
#